data_AF-A0A5N6K309-F1
#
_entry.id   AF-A0A5N6K309-F1
#
_cell.length_a   1.000
_cell.length_b   1.000
_cell.length_c   1.000
_cell.angle_alpha   90.00
_cell.angle_beta   90.00
_cell.angle_gamma   90.00
#
_symmetry.space_group_name_H-M   'P 1'
#
loop_
_entity.id
_entity.type
_entity.pdbx_description
1 polymer ?
#
loop_
_entity_poly.entity_id
_entity_poly.type
_entity_poly.pdbx_seq_one_letter_code
_entity_poly.pdbx_strand_id
1 'polypeptide(L)'
;MRLLSLGLGWKCSLVAGLVMGGLSLDVEQAGAQLEGEFTREFGGVLGGRALTNLQIFTGSLGGVTADPITNSGDHSRPYMVAGDTFPAYTDAVSRSCANQNNKCADAANNPSKTSEDLSVGGCQTQSSSCIAVGATATQTTFQVLTSSNAEFDFICDS
;
A
#
# COMPACT_ATOMS: atom_id res chain seq x y z
N MET A 1 47.87 37.86 25.26
CA MET A 1 47.72 36.52 25.86
C MET A 1 46.54 36.51 26.82
N ARG A 2 45.45 35.84 26.47
CA ARG A 2 44.48 35.33 27.47
C ARG A 2 44.16 33.88 27.11
N LEU A 3 44.42 33.03 28.08
CA LEU A 3 44.39 31.57 28.05
C LEU A 3 42.98 31.02 27.79
N LEU A 4 42.95 29.87 27.13
CA LEU A 4 41.83 28.93 27.08
C LEU A 4 41.49 28.40 28.48
N SER A 5 40.20 28.14 28.73
CA SER A 5 39.77 27.17 29.73
C SER A 5 38.59 26.35 29.17
N LEU A 6 38.76 25.03 29.20
CA LEU A 6 37.80 24.00 28.77
C LEU A 6 36.67 23.84 29.78
N GLY A 7 35.50 23.39 29.33
CA GLY A 7 34.42 22.95 30.21
C GLY A 7 33.28 22.25 29.45
N LEU A 8 33.27 20.91 29.53
CA LEU A 8 32.22 20.01 29.06
C LEU A 8 30.84 20.36 29.64
N GLY A 9 29.78 20.17 28.85
CA GLY A 9 28.42 20.31 29.34
C GLY A 9 27.37 19.80 28.35
N TRP A 10 27.34 18.49 28.14
CA TRP A 10 26.30 17.80 27.39
C TRP A 10 24.99 17.90 28.18
N LYS A 11 24.17 18.91 27.88
CA LYS A 11 22.84 19.05 28.48
C LYS A 11 21.85 18.17 27.72
N CYS A 12 21.66 16.94 28.18
CA CYS A 12 20.42 16.19 27.95
C CYS A 12 19.26 16.97 28.59
N SER A 13 18.48 17.70 27.80
CA SER A 13 17.18 18.21 28.27
C SER A 13 16.16 17.08 28.22
N LEU A 14 15.87 16.54 29.39
CA LEU A 14 14.70 15.71 29.66
C LEU A 14 13.47 16.64 29.57
N VAL A 15 12.62 16.47 28.57
CA VAL A 15 11.30 17.12 28.54
C VAL A 15 10.30 16.11 29.09
N ALA A 16 10.01 16.22 30.38
CA ALA A 16 8.89 15.54 31.01
C ALA A 16 7.59 16.26 30.60
N GLY A 17 6.86 15.68 29.65
CA GLY A 17 5.52 16.12 29.26
C GLY A 17 4.47 15.15 29.79
N LEU A 18 3.88 15.47 30.94
CA LEU A 18 2.65 14.86 31.43
C LEU A 18 1.47 15.70 30.94
N VAL A 19 0.58 15.14 30.12
CA VAL A 19 -0.78 15.68 29.92
C VAL A 19 -1.78 14.52 29.96
N MET A 20 -2.59 14.51 31.03
CA MET A 20 -3.88 13.80 31.09
C MET A 20 -4.94 14.60 30.32
N GLY A 21 -5.87 13.90 29.68
CA GLY A 21 -7.15 14.50 29.26
C GLY A 21 -7.69 13.93 27.97
N GLY A 22 -8.67 13.03 28.06
CA GLY A 22 -9.43 12.55 26.92
C GLY A 22 -10.40 13.60 26.39
N LEU A 23 -10.67 13.54 25.08
CA LEU A 23 -11.89 14.00 24.46
C LEU A 23 -12.27 13.01 23.37
N SER A 24 -13.51 12.54 23.46
CA SER A 24 -14.24 11.78 22.47
C SER A 24 -14.18 12.47 21.11
N LEU A 25 -13.89 11.70 20.06
CA LEU A 25 -14.33 12.03 18.71
C LEU A 25 -15.15 10.84 18.20
N ASP A 26 -16.46 10.99 18.33
CA ASP A 26 -17.45 10.16 17.67
C ASP A 26 -17.34 10.40 16.16
N VAL A 27 -16.72 9.45 15.44
CA VAL A 27 -16.93 9.29 13.99
C VAL A 27 -17.99 8.21 13.83
N GLU A 28 -19.23 8.68 13.88
CA GLU A 28 -20.42 7.91 13.57
C GLU A 28 -20.57 7.83 12.04
N GLN A 29 -20.51 6.59 11.56
CA GLN A 29 -21.37 6.00 10.53
C GLN A 29 -21.43 6.60 9.11
N ALA A 30 -20.75 5.94 8.17
CA ALA A 30 -21.27 5.55 6.85
C ALA A 30 -20.29 4.53 6.23
N GLY A 31 -20.61 3.27 5.93
CA GLY A 31 -21.88 2.57 5.90
C GLY A 31 -21.66 1.10 6.30
N ALA A 32 -22.68 0.59 6.99
CA ALA A 32 -22.80 -0.80 7.38
C ALA A 32 -22.97 -1.72 6.16
N GLN A 33 -22.90 -3.02 6.47
CA GLN A 33 -23.29 -4.17 5.64
C GLN A 33 -22.19 -4.73 4.74
N LEU A 34 -21.29 -5.48 5.37
CA LEU A 34 -21.18 -6.94 5.16
C LEU A 34 -20.42 -7.48 6.38
N GLU A 35 -21.19 -7.53 7.48
CA GLU A 35 -20.82 -8.02 8.79
C GLU A 35 -20.44 -9.50 8.76
N GLY A 36 -19.56 -9.89 9.69
CA GLY A 36 -19.51 -11.19 10.37
C GLY A 36 -19.45 -12.41 9.47
N GLU A 37 -18.35 -13.16 9.42
CA GLU A 37 -18.11 -14.18 10.45
C GLU A 37 -16.76 -14.87 10.15
N PHE A 38 -15.64 -14.16 10.25
CA PHE A 38 -14.32 -14.83 10.21
C PHE A 38 -13.26 -14.05 11.01
N THR A 39 -13.65 -13.46 12.13
CA THR A 39 -12.74 -12.61 12.95
C THR A 39 -12.57 -13.15 14.37
N ARG A 40 -12.80 -14.45 14.57
CA ARG A 40 -12.50 -15.13 15.82
C ARG A 40 -11.55 -16.26 15.44
N GLU A 41 -10.33 -16.23 15.99
CA GLU A 41 -9.23 -17.23 15.86
C GLU A 41 -8.05 -16.97 14.89
N PHE A 42 -8.05 -15.95 14.01
CA PHE A 42 -6.83 -15.47 13.31
C PHE A 42 -6.57 -13.98 13.55
N GLY A 43 -6.51 -13.63 14.84
CA GLY A 43 -6.30 -12.27 15.30
C GLY A 43 -4.93 -11.71 14.93
N GLY A 44 -4.95 -10.68 14.08
CA GLY A 44 -3.97 -9.59 14.07
C GLY A 44 -2.65 -9.88 13.37
N VAL A 45 -2.44 -9.20 12.24
CA VAL A 45 -1.14 -8.69 11.68
C VAL A 45 -1.10 -8.70 10.14
N LEU A 46 -2.08 -9.21 9.41
CA LEU A 46 -2.10 -9.07 7.93
C LEU A 46 -3.37 -8.37 7.46
N GLY A 47 -3.27 -7.04 7.29
CA GLY A 47 -4.35 -6.18 6.84
C GLY A 47 -4.98 -6.65 5.53
N GLY A 48 -6.32 -6.59 5.46
CA GLY A 48 -7.18 -6.96 4.34
C GLY A 48 -6.98 -6.19 3.03
N ARG A 49 -5.78 -5.64 2.78
CA ARG A 49 -5.34 -5.10 1.49
C ARG A 49 -4.74 -6.18 0.59
N ALA A 50 -4.06 -7.18 1.17
CA ALA A 50 -3.30 -8.18 0.43
C ALA A 50 -4.15 -9.27 -0.27
N LEU A 51 -5.44 -9.37 0.07
CA LEU A 51 -6.32 -10.41 -0.47
C LEU A 51 -6.97 -10.00 -1.80
N THR A 52 -7.14 -8.71 -2.04
CA THR A 52 -7.85 -8.19 -3.23
C THR A 52 -6.98 -7.32 -4.12
N ASN A 53 -5.94 -6.69 -3.58
CA ASN A 53 -5.01 -5.86 -4.34
C ASN A 53 -3.55 -6.25 -4.06
N LEU A 54 -2.84 -6.74 -5.08
CA LEU A 54 -1.43 -7.09 -5.00
C LEU A 54 -0.48 -5.90 -5.29
N GLN A 55 -1.02 -4.72 -5.60
CA GLN A 55 -0.23 -3.50 -5.73
C GLN A 55 0.02 -2.90 -4.34
N ILE A 56 1.29 -2.91 -3.93
CA ILE A 56 1.74 -2.41 -2.62
C ILE A 56 2.30 -0.99 -2.68
N PHE A 57 2.53 -0.44 -3.88
CA PHE A 57 2.97 0.94 -4.04
C PHE A 57 1.87 1.94 -3.67
N THR A 58 2.17 2.86 -2.76
CA THR A 58 1.22 3.86 -2.24
C THR A 58 1.52 5.29 -2.67
N GLY A 59 2.61 5.52 -3.42
CA GLY A 59 2.96 6.86 -3.88
C GLY A 59 1.91 7.43 -4.85
N SER A 60 1.62 8.73 -4.71
CA SER A 60 0.53 9.40 -5.43
C SER A 60 0.89 10.82 -5.88
N LEU A 61 1.89 10.94 -6.77
CA LEU A 61 2.31 12.25 -7.25
C LEU A 61 1.17 12.89 -8.05
N GLY A 62 0.84 14.14 -7.77
CA GLY A 62 -0.33 14.80 -8.38
C GLY A 62 -1.68 14.19 -7.99
N GLY A 63 -1.73 13.38 -6.93
CA GLY A 63 -2.93 12.65 -6.52
C GLY A 63 -3.22 11.39 -7.35
N VAL A 64 -2.27 10.93 -8.15
CA VAL A 64 -2.43 9.77 -9.05
C VAL A 64 -1.84 8.52 -8.42
N THR A 65 -2.69 7.60 -7.98
CA THR A 65 -2.28 6.28 -7.46
C THR A 65 -2.14 5.25 -8.59
N ALA A 66 -1.32 4.23 -8.35
CA ALA A 66 -1.24 3.07 -9.24
C ALA A 66 -2.55 2.27 -9.24
N ASP A 67 -2.88 1.67 -10.38
CA ASP A 67 -4.09 0.86 -10.51
C ASP A 67 -3.96 -0.43 -9.68
N PRO A 68 -5.01 -0.88 -9.00
CA PRO A 68 -4.95 -2.12 -8.23
C PRO A 68 -4.72 -3.32 -9.15
N ILE A 69 -3.96 -4.30 -8.65
CA ILE A 69 -3.77 -5.60 -9.29
C ILE A 69 -4.75 -6.57 -8.63
N THR A 70 -5.82 -6.91 -9.33
CA THR A 70 -6.92 -7.74 -8.80
C THR A 70 -6.96 -9.10 -9.49
N ASN A 71 -7.73 -10.04 -8.94
CA ASN A 71 -7.91 -11.35 -9.56
C ASN A 71 -8.86 -11.20 -10.77
N SER A 72 -8.45 -11.71 -11.92
CA SER A 72 -9.26 -11.71 -13.14
C SER A 72 -10.37 -12.78 -13.15
N GLY A 73 -10.22 -13.83 -12.33
CA GLY A 73 -11.03 -15.05 -12.37
C GLY A 73 -10.59 -16.07 -13.43
N ASP A 74 -9.62 -15.74 -14.28
CA ASP A 74 -9.08 -16.63 -15.31
C ASP A 74 -7.76 -17.26 -14.85
N HIS A 75 -7.74 -18.59 -14.67
CA HIS A 75 -6.53 -19.32 -14.26
C HIS A 75 -5.33 -19.14 -15.21
N SER A 76 -5.57 -18.90 -16.50
CA SER A 76 -4.48 -18.68 -17.47
C SER A 76 -3.88 -17.28 -17.38
N ARG A 77 -4.65 -16.31 -16.89
CA ARG A 77 -4.27 -14.90 -16.78
C ARG A 77 -4.80 -14.31 -15.46
N PRO A 78 -4.31 -14.76 -14.30
CA PRO A 78 -4.95 -14.51 -13.01
C PRO A 78 -4.89 -13.05 -12.55
N TYR A 79 -4.00 -12.23 -13.12
CA TYR A 79 -3.82 -10.84 -12.74
C TYR A 79 -4.64 -9.93 -13.64
N MET A 80 -5.33 -8.94 -13.07
CA MET A 80 -6.07 -7.93 -13.80
C MET A 80 -5.68 -6.53 -13.35
N VAL A 81 -5.49 -5.62 -14.30
CA VAL A 81 -5.18 -4.21 -14.07
C VAL A 81 -5.99 -3.36 -15.03
N ALA A 82 -6.89 -2.53 -14.50
CA ALA A 82 -7.73 -1.65 -15.31
C ALA A 82 -8.47 -2.35 -16.48
N GLY A 83 -8.81 -3.63 -16.34
CA GLY A 83 -9.47 -4.45 -17.36
C GLY A 83 -8.55 -5.27 -18.26
N ASP A 84 -7.24 -5.01 -18.26
CA ASP A 84 -6.25 -5.86 -18.93
C ASP A 84 -5.85 -7.03 -18.03
N THR A 85 -5.79 -8.25 -18.56
CA THR A 85 -5.37 -9.43 -17.80
C THR A 85 -3.94 -9.86 -18.13
N PHE A 86 -3.22 -10.47 -17.19
CA PHE A 86 -1.82 -10.85 -17.35
C PHE A 86 -1.57 -12.25 -16.78
N PRO A 87 -0.69 -13.05 -17.43
CA PRO A 87 -0.27 -14.35 -16.91
C PRO A 87 0.73 -14.22 -15.75
N ALA A 88 1.52 -13.14 -15.71
CA ALA A 88 2.56 -12.92 -14.71
C ALA A 88 2.31 -11.65 -13.87
N TYR A 89 2.63 -11.74 -12.57
CA TYR A 89 2.49 -10.62 -11.64
C TYR A 89 3.37 -9.43 -12.03
N THR A 90 4.59 -9.69 -12.50
CA THR A 90 5.54 -8.65 -12.94
C THR A 90 4.98 -7.81 -14.09
N ASP A 91 4.24 -8.44 -15.01
CA ASP A 91 3.61 -7.74 -16.13
C ASP A 91 2.45 -6.87 -15.65
N ALA A 92 1.67 -7.38 -14.68
CA ALA A 92 0.60 -6.62 -14.03
C ALA A 92 1.14 -5.41 -13.26
N VAL A 93 2.22 -5.56 -12.48
CA VAL A 93 2.91 -4.44 -11.82
C VAL A 93 3.37 -3.41 -12.84
N SER A 94 4.03 -3.86 -13.91
CA SER A 94 4.52 -2.98 -14.97
C SER A 94 3.38 -2.19 -15.60
N ARG A 95 2.24 -2.84 -15.87
CA ARG A 95 1.04 -2.18 -16.39
C ARG A 95 0.45 -1.18 -15.40
N SER A 96 0.31 -1.57 -14.14
CA SER A 96 -0.23 -0.73 -13.07
C SER A 96 0.58 0.56 -12.89
N CYS A 97 1.91 0.44 -12.88
CA CYS A 97 2.82 1.58 -12.79
C CYS A 97 2.86 2.42 -14.08
N ALA A 98 2.78 1.81 -15.26
CA ALA A 98 2.69 2.53 -16.52
C ALA A 98 1.39 3.36 -16.62
N ASN A 99 0.26 2.80 -16.18
CA ASN A 99 -1.01 3.51 -16.13
C ASN A 99 -0.94 4.70 -15.16
N GLN A 100 -0.29 4.53 -14.01
CA GLN A 100 -0.01 5.62 -13.08
C GLN A 100 0.79 6.73 -13.76
N ASN A 101 1.88 6.37 -14.45
CA ASN A 101 2.75 7.33 -15.12
C ASN A 101 1.99 8.14 -16.16
N ASN A 102 1.16 7.49 -16.99
CA ASN A 102 0.36 8.17 -18.00
C ASN A 102 -0.63 9.14 -17.36
N LYS A 103 -1.39 8.70 -16.35
CA LYS A 103 -2.33 9.57 -15.61
C LYS A 103 -1.61 10.74 -14.91
N CYS A 104 -0.40 10.49 -14.39
CA CYS A 104 0.43 11.51 -13.76
C CYS A 104 0.97 12.51 -14.79
N ALA A 105 1.42 12.03 -15.95
CA ALA A 105 1.88 12.88 -17.04
C ALA A 105 0.73 13.72 -17.61
N ASP A 106 -0.47 13.15 -17.75
CA ASP A 106 -1.68 13.88 -18.13
C ASP A 106 -2.02 14.97 -17.11
N ALA A 107 -1.87 14.67 -15.81
CA ALA A 107 -2.05 15.67 -14.76
C ALA A 107 -0.97 16.76 -14.82
N ALA A 108 0.30 16.41 -15.05
CA ALA A 108 1.40 17.36 -15.16
C ALA A 108 1.29 18.25 -16.41
N ASN A 109 0.71 17.74 -17.49
CA ASN A 109 0.43 18.50 -18.71
C ASN A 109 -0.86 19.32 -18.63
N ASN A 110 -1.67 19.16 -17.57
CA ASN A 110 -2.92 19.88 -17.41
C ASN A 110 -2.67 21.27 -16.79
N PRO A 111 -3.00 22.37 -17.49
CA PRO A 111 -2.74 23.73 -16.99
C PRO A 111 -3.56 24.09 -15.73
N SER A 112 -4.59 23.32 -15.39
CA SER A 112 -5.39 23.47 -14.16
C SER A 112 -4.82 22.69 -12.97
N LYS A 113 -3.80 21.87 -13.18
CA LYS A 113 -3.16 21.03 -12.15
C LYS A 113 -1.69 21.40 -12.06
N THR A 114 -1.42 22.52 -11.41
CA THR A 114 -0.05 22.96 -11.13
C THR A 114 0.30 22.65 -9.68
N SER A 115 1.29 21.80 -9.49
CA SER A 115 1.93 21.56 -8.19
C SER A 115 3.44 21.62 -8.43
N GLU A 116 4.19 22.22 -7.52
CA GLU A 116 5.64 22.42 -7.67
C GLU A 116 6.38 21.09 -7.95
N ASP A 117 5.90 19.98 -7.39
CA ASP A 117 6.49 18.65 -7.54
C ASP A 117 5.92 17.84 -8.74
N LEU A 118 4.84 18.31 -9.35
CA LEU A 118 4.14 17.59 -10.43
C LEU A 118 4.76 17.93 -11.78
N SER A 119 5.74 17.12 -12.18
CA SER A 119 6.37 17.17 -13.51
C SER A 119 6.39 15.79 -14.14
N VAL A 120 6.46 15.72 -15.47
CA VAL A 120 6.62 14.45 -16.21
C VAL A 120 7.87 13.68 -15.73
N GLY A 121 8.95 14.38 -15.40
CA GLY A 121 10.16 13.77 -14.81
C GLY A 121 9.92 13.18 -13.41
N GLY A 122 9.11 13.87 -12.59
CA GLY A 122 8.65 13.35 -11.29
C GLY A 122 7.77 12.11 -11.44
N CYS A 123 6.86 12.10 -12.42
CA CYS A 123 6.02 10.94 -12.74
C CYS A 123 6.85 9.73 -13.15
N GLN A 124 7.89 9.91 -13.98
CA GLN A 124 8.78 8.82 -14.39
C GLN A 124 9.60 8.26 -13.20
N THR A 125 10.04 9.14 -12.30
CA THR A 125 10.74 8.75 -11.06
C THR A 125 9.82 7.94 -10.16
N GLN A 126 8.57 8.37 -10.03
CA GLN A 126 7.53 7.65 -9.31
C GLN A 126 7.24 6.28 -9.95
N SER A 127 7.11 6.19 -11.28
CA SER A 127 6.91 4.93 -11.99
C SER A 127 8.05 3.93 -11.72
N SER A 128 9.29 4.41 -11.70
CA SER A 128 10.46 3.56 -11.40
C SER A 128 10.41 3.02 -9.96
N SER A 129 9.99 3.88 -9.02
CA SER A 129 9.79 3.48 -7.62
C SER A 129 8.61 2.52 -7.47
N CYS A 130 7.54 2.70 -8.23
CA CYS A 130 6.37 1.82 -8.26
C CYS A 130 6.76 0.41 -8.69
N ILE A 131 7.55 0.28 -9.77
CA ILE A 131 8.04 -1.01 -10.25
C ILE A 131 8.98 -1.65 -9.22
N ALA A 132 9.91 -0.88 -8.65
CA ALA A 132 10.85 -1.38 -7.65
C ALA A 132 10.13 -1.89 -6.40
N VAL A 133 9.15 -1.13 -5.88
CA VAL A 133 8.35 -1.54 -4.73
C VAL A 133 7.48 -2.74 -5.08
N GLY A 134 6.81 -2.75 -6.22
CA GLY A 134 6.01 -3.91 -6.67
C GLY A 134 6.85 -5.18 -6.80
N ALA A 135 8.11 -5.09 -7.21
CA ALA A 135 9.03 -6.23 -7.25
C ALA A 135 9.39 -6.80 -5.87
N THR A 136 9.24 -6.02 -4.80
CA THR A 136 9.48 -6.46 -3.41
C THR A 136 8.25 -7.10 -2.75
N ALA A 137 7.13 -7.20 -3.46
CA ALA A 137 5.90 -7.78 -2.92
C ALA A 137 6.12 -9.24 -2.52
N THR A 138 5.80 -9.56 -1.26
CA THR A 138 5.88 -10.93 -0.72
C THR A 138 4.66 -11.77 -1.11
N GLN A 139 3.52 -11.12 -1.34
CA GLN A 139 2.30 -11.75 -1.84
C GLN A 139 2.12 -11.36 -3.31
N THR A 140 2.40 -12.31 -4.21
CA THR A 140 2.26 -12.14 -5.66
C THR A 140 1.16 -12.99 -6.25
N THR A 141 0.49 -13.81 -5.45
CA THR A 141 -0.60 -14.70 -5.87
C THR A 141 -1.89 -14.34 -5.13
N PHE A 142 -3.05 -14.53 -5.74
CA PHE A 142 -4.30 -14.42 -4.99
C PHE A 142 -4.47 -15.70 -4.18
N GLN A 143 -4.40 -15.60 -2.86
CA GLN A 143 -4.82 -16.71 -2.00
C GLN A 143 -6.32 -16.88 -2.25
N VAL A 144 -6.67 -17.91 -3.02
CA VAL A 144 -8.05 -18.38 -3.06
C VAL A 144 -8.28 -18.88 -1.65
N LEU A 145 -8.94 -18.08 -0.81
CA LEU A 145 -9.63 -18.58 0.37
C LEU A 145 -10.77 -19.44 -0.20
N THR A 146 -10.40 -20.61 -0.72
CA THR A 146 -11.29 -21.75 -0.66
C THR A 146 -11.58 -21.85 0.82
N SER A 147 -12.81 -21.49 1.21
CA SER A 147 -13.33 -21.91 2.49
C SER A 147 -13.35 -23.43 2.37
N SER A 148 -12.23 -24.04 2.74
CA SER A 148 -12.07 -25.48 2.74
C SER A 148 -12.81 -26.00 3.94
N ASN A 149 -14.14 -25.94 3.90
CA ASN A 149 -14.99 -26.83 4.67
C ASN A 149 -14.96 -28.27 4.10
N ALA A 150 -13.91 -28.64 3.36
CA ALA A 150 -13.71 -29.98 2.81
C ALA A 150 -12.24 -30.47 2.67
N GLU A 151 -11.20 -29.81 3.23
CA GLU A 151 -9.81 -30.32 3.08
C GLU A 151 -8.97 -30.48 4.37
N PHE A 152 -9.56 -30.26 5.56
CA PHE A 152 -8.90 -30.62 6.83
C PHE A 152 -9.05 -32.10 7.22
N ASP A 153 -9.47 -32.99 6.32
CA ASP A 153 -9.57 -34.43 6.60
C ASP A 153 -8.24 -35.19 6.32
N PHE A 154 -7.25 -34.57 5.67
CA PHE A 154 -6.03 -35.27 5.25
C PHE A 154 -4.87 -35.23 6.27
N ILE A 155 -4.94 -34.40 7.32
CA ILE A 155 -3.84 -34.25 8.29
C ILE A 155 -4.35 -34.49 9.72
N CYS A 156 -5.08 -35.59 9.95
CA CYS A 156 -5.33 -36.12 11.31
C CYS A 156 -5.57 -37.65 11.27
N ASP A 157 -4.76 -38.40 10.51
CA ASP A 157 -4.65 -39.85 10.70
C ASP A 157 -3.19 -40.30 10.60
N SER A 158 -2.51 -40.29 11.76
CA SER A 158 -1.47 -41.25 12.23
C SER A 158 -0.84 -40.76 13.53
#